data_AF-A0A5J4QH19-F1
#
_entry.id   AF-A0A5J4QH19-F1
#
_cell.length_a   1.000
_cell.length_b   1.000
_cell.length_c   1.000
_cell.angle_alpha   90.00
_cell.angle_beta   90.00
_cell.angle_gamma   90.00
#
_symmetry.space_group_name_H-M   'P 1'
#
loop_
_entity.id
_entity.type
_entity.pdbx_description
1 polymer ?
#
loop_
_entity_poly.entity_id
_entity_poly.type
_entity_poly.pdbx_seq_one_letter_code
_entity_poly.pdbx_strand_id
1 'polypeptide(L)'
;MNNFDPNKLAKLHNFNDILDKKYGKEGTDTRTAFHEKSMAWYYGDILKDRRKKMKLTQQQLADRVGKERSYIARIEKGETDMQVSSLIRIAQALGLQLTIG
;
A
#
# COMPACT_ATOMS: atom_id res chain seq x y z
N MET A 1 -25.20 -8.35 -23.63
CA MET A 1 -25.40 -7.07 -22.91
C MET A 1 -25.80 -7.43 -21.49
N ASN A 2 -25.04 -7.03 -20.47
CA ASN A 2 -25.31 -7.42 -19.09
C ASN A 2 -26.60 -6.77 -18.58
N ASN A 3 -27.54 -7.61 -18.14
CA ASN A 3 -28.85 -7.20 -17.66
C ASN A 3 -28.78 -6.99 -16.14
N PHE A 4 -28.36 -5.81 -15.69
CA PHE A 4 -28.33 -5.46 -14.27
C PHE A 4 -29.63 -4.76 -13.87
N ASP A 5 -30.31 -5.30 -12.84
CA ASP A 5 -31.52 -4.73 -12.24
C ASP A 5 -31.15 -3.52 -11.34
N PRO A 6 -31.57 -2.30 -11.69
CA PRO A 6 -31.27 -1.08 -10.93
C PRO A 6 -31.74 -1.13 -9.48
N ASN A 7 -32.85 -1.84 -9.21
CA ASN A 7 -33.43 -1.95 -7.87
C ASN A 7 -32.62 -2.87 -6.94
N LYS A 8 -31.83 -3.79 -7.52
CA LYS A 8 -30.86 -4.60 -6.77
C LYS A 8 -29.60 -3.82 -6.45
N LEU A 9 -29.10 -2.98 -7.38
CA LEU A 9 -27.94 -2.13 -7.13
C LEU A 9 -28.20 -1.12 -5.99
N ALA A 10 -29.38 -0.51 -5.95
CA ALA A 10 -29.74 0.47 -4.92
C ALA A 10 -29.80 -0.10 -3.48
N LYS A 11 -29.91 -1.43 -3.33
CA LYS A 11 -29.97 -2.12 -2.03
C LYS A 11 -28.61 -2.62 -1.55
N LEU A 12 -27.57 -2.51 -2.37
CA LEU A 12 -26.23 -2.90 -1.97
C LEU A 12 -25.58 -1.71 -1.28
N HIS A 13 -25.19 -1.89 -0.02
CA HIS A 13 -24.25 -0.98 0.63
C HIS A 13 -22.98 -0.97 -0.21
N ASN A 14 -22.65 0.17 -0.79
CA ASN A 14 -21.42 0.30 -1.54
C ASN A 14 -20.24 0.29 -0.57
N PHE A 15 -19.04 0.01 -1.06
CA PHE A 15 -17.86 -0.07 -0.19
C PHE A 15 -17.60 1.24 0.57
N ASN A 16 -17.95 2.38 -0.01
CA ASN A 16 -17.85 3.68 0.65
C ASN A 16 -18.82 3.81 1.83
N ASP A 17 -20.03 3.27 1.75
CA ASP A 17 -20.98 3.29 2.89
C ASP A 17 -20.43 2.54 4.10
N ILE A 18 -19.78 1.40 3.85
CA ILE A 18 -19.14 0.59 4.91
C ILE A 18 -17.96 1.35 5.50
N LEU A 19 -17.14 1.93 4.64
CA LEU A 19 -15.98 2.71 5.06
C LEU A 19 -16.45 3.96 5.81
N ASP A 20 -17.49 4.66 5.37
CA ASP A 20 -18.06 5.87 6.00
C ASP A 20 -18.51 5.54 7.43
N LYS A 21 -19.22 4.42 7.60
CA LYS A 21 -19.66 3.94 8.90
C LYS A 21 -18.49 3.61 9.84
N LYS A 22 -17.39 3.09 9.31
CA LYS A 22 -16.26 2.58 10.11
C LYS A 22 -15.18 3.62 10.39
N TYR A 23 -14.93 4.53 9.45
CA TYR A 23 -13.81 5.47 9.50
C TYR A 23 -14.22 6.92 9.20
N GLY A 24 -15.51 7.23 9.12
CA GLY A 24 -15.99 8.57 8.78
C GLY A 24 -15.98 8.82 7.27
N LYS A 25 -16.60 9.94 6.87
CA LYS A 25 -16.71 10.36 5.47
C LYS A 25 -15.37 10.83 4.90
N GLU A 26 -15.28 10.90 3.58
CA GLU A 26 -14.15 11.59 2.92
C GLU A 26 -13.96 13.01 3.46
N GLY A 27 -12.69 13.39 3.65
CA GLY A 27 -12.30 14.67 4.23
C GLY A 27 -12.22 14.69 5.76
N THR A 28 -12.64 13.65 6.49
CA THR A 28 -12.43 13.59 7.94
C THR A 28 -11.02 13.09 8.30
N ASP A 29 -10.50 13.49 9.46
CA ASP A 29 -9.20 13.05 9.95
C ASP A 29 -9.12 11.52 10.10
N THR A 30 -10.20 10.89 10.56
CA THR A 30 -10.31 9.43 10.71
C THR A 30 -10.22 8.70 9.37
N ARG A 31 -10.84 9.25 8.33
CA ARG A 31 -10.80 8.70 6.98
C ARG A 31 -9.43 8.94 6.34
N THR A 32 -8.83 10.10 6.57
CA THR A 32 -7.48 10.45 6.12
C THR A 32 -6.44 9.50 6.71
N ALA A 33 -6.45 9.30 8.04
CA ALA A 33 -5.55 8.36 8.71
C ALA A 33 -5.75 6.91 8.23
N PHE A 34 -7.00 6.49 7.97
CA PHE A 34 -7.27 5.18 7.37
C PHE A 34 -6.66 5.07 5.96
N HIS A 35 -6.81 6.11 5.14
CA HIS A 35 -6.28 6.15 3.78
C HIS A 35 -4.75 6.11 3.77
N GLU A 36 -4.09 6.94 4.59
CA GLU A 36 -2.63 6.95 4.75
C GLU A 36 -2.09 5.57 5.15
N LYS A 37 -2.70 4.93 6.16
CA LYS A 37 -2.34 3.58 6.59
C LYS A 37 -2.55 2.54 5.49
N SER A 38 -3.65 2.66 4.74
CA SER A 38 -3.95 1.76 3.63
C SER A 38 -2.93 1.91 2.48
N MET A 39 -2.50 3.14 2.19
CA MET A 39 -1.44 3.42 1.22
C MET A 39 -0.09 2.87 1.64
N ALA A 40 0.31 3.08 2.89
CA ALA A 40 1.55 2.52 3.43
C ALA A 40 1.58 0.99 3.32
N TRP A 41 0.48 0.32 3.65
CA TRP A 41 0.34 -1.13 3.49
C TRP A 41 0.41 -1.55 2.02
N TYR A 42 -0.31 -0.87 1.14
CA TYR A 42 -0.36 -1.19 -0.29
C TYR A 42 1.02 -1.12 -0.95
N TYR A 43 1.75 -0.02 -0.76
CA TYR A 43 3.11 0.11 -1.30
C TYR A 43 4.09 -0.88 -0.64
N GLY A 44 3.97 -1.10 0.67
CA GLY A 44 4.76 -2.10 1.38
C GLY A 44 4.60 -3.50 0.80
N ASP A 45 3.37 -3.89 0.48
CA ASP A 45 3.06 -5.21 -0.08
C ASP A 45 3.59 -5.36 -1.52
N ILE A 46 3.50 -4.33 -2.36
CA ILE A 46 4.12 -4.32 -3.70
C ILE A 46 5.63 -4.58 -3.63
N LEU A 47 6.33 -3.87 -2.73
CA LEU A 47 7.78 -4.02 -2.58
C LEU A 47 8.15 -5.41 -2.08
N LYS A 48 7.40 -5.93 -1.09
CA LYS A 48 7.56 -7.29 -0.55
C LYS A 48 7.37 -8.35 -1.62
N ASP A 49 6.33 -8.22 -2.44
CA ASP A 49 6.03 -9.15 -3.51
C ASP A 49 7.12 -9.13 -4.58
N ARG A 50 7.61 -7.94 -4.95
CA ARG A 50 8.73 -7.84 -5.89
C ARG A 50 10.01 -8.45 -5.31
N ARG A 51 10.33 -8.20 -4.03
CA ARG A 51 11.47 -8.82 -3.34
C ARG A 51 11.39 -10.35 -3.39
N LYS A 52 10.22 -10.91 -3.08
CA LYS A 52 9.98 -12.36 -3.13
C LYS A 52 10.14 -12.92 -4.55
N LYS A 53 9.63 -12.23 -5.57
CA LYS A 53 9.82 -12.61 -6.99
C LYS A 53 11.31 -12.64 -7.38
N MET A 54 12.13 -11.78 -6.78
CA MET A 54 13.59 -11.79 -6.93
C MET A 54 14.31 -12.79 -6.03
N LYS A 55 13.57 -13.58 -5.21
CA LYS A 55 14.11 -14.56 -4.26
C LYS A 55 15.08 -13.98 -3.23
N LEU A 56 14.88 -12.72 -2.85
CA LEU A 56 15.71 -12.04 -1.85
C LEU A 56 15.10 -12.18 -0.46
N THR A 57 15.94 -12.34 0.56
CA THR A 57 15.53 -12.17 1.96
C THR A 57 15.40 -10.69 2.30
N GLN A 58 14.73 -10.37 3.41
CA GLN A 58 14.67 -8.98 3.90
C GLN A 58 16.06 -8.43 4.22
N GLN A 59 16.96 -9.25 4.77
CA GLN A 59 18.34 -8.86 5.05
C GLN A 59 19.08 -8.50 3.77
N GLN A 60 19.00 -9.35 2.74
CA GLN A 60 19.66 -9.10 1.46
C GLN A 60 19.17 -7.82 0.77
N LEU A 61 17.87 -7.50 0.88
CA LEU A 61 17.37 -6.21 0.39
C LEU A 61 17.92 -5.06 1.23
N ALA A 62 17.94 -5.19 2.56
CA ALA A 62 18.46 -4.19 3.47
C ALA A 62 19.93 -3.86 3.18
N ASP A 63 20.76 -4.88 2.99
CA ASP A 63 22.18 -4.76 2.64
C ASP A 63 22.38 -3.98 1.33
N ARG A 64 21.55 -4.27 0.31
CA ARG A 64 21.60 -3.57 -0.99
C ARG A 64 21.27 -2.09 -0.90
N VAL A 65 20.37 -1.70 0.01
CA VAL A 65 19.91 -0.30 0.15
C VAL A 65 20.63 0.45 1.28
N GLY A 66 21.53 -0.21 2.01
CA GLY A 66 22.23 0.36 3.16
C GLY A 66 21.29 0.70 4.32
N LYS A 67 20.38 -0.22 4.67
CA LYS A 67 19.42 -0.05 5.77
C LYS A 67 19.38 -1.28 6.67
N GLU A 68 18.80 -1.10 7.85
CA GLU A 68 18.52 -2.17 8.79
C GLU A 68 17.45 -3.13 8.26
N ARG A 69 17.58 -4.43 8.53
CA ARG A 69 16.53 -5.41 8.19
C ARG A 69 15.19 -5.07 8.82
N SER A 70 15.19 -4.58 10.05
CA SER A 70 13.97 -4.17 10.77
C SER A 70 13.25 -3.02 10.07
N TYR A 71 13.99 -2.12 9.41
CA TYR A 71 13.41 -1.06 8.59
C TYR A 71 12.66 -1.62 7.37
N ILE A 72 13.30 -2.54 6.63
CA ILE A 72 12.64 -3.25 5.52
C ILE A 72 11.39 -4.00 6.00
N ALA A 73 11.48 -4.70 7.14
CA ALA A 73 10.35 -5.45 7.69
C ALA A 73 9.15 -4.55 8.05
N ARG A 74 9.38 -3.36 8.61
CA ARG A 74 8.29 -2.39 8.92
C ARG A 74 7.67 -1.81 7.65
N ILE A 75 8.48 -1.49 6.64
CA ILE A 75 7.98 -1.02 5.34
C ILE A 75 7.07 -2.08 4.71
N GLU A 76 7.51 -3.34 4.65
CA GLU A 76 6.76 -4.44 4.04
C GLU A 76 5.45 -4.79 4.75
N LYS A 77 5.23 -4.24 5.95
CA LYS A 77 3.99 -4.37 6.72
C LYS A 77 3.13 -3.10 6.71
N GLY A 78 3.62 -2.00 6.13
CA GLY A 78 2.97 -0.69 6.22
C GLY A 78 2.96 -0.10 7.63
N GLU A 79 3.91 -0.48 8.48
CA GLU A 79 4.01 -0.05 9.89
C GLU A 79 4.81 1.24 10.07
N THR A 80 5.38 1.79 8.99
CA THR A 80 6.13 3.05 9.02
C THR A 80 5.78 3.87 7.81
N ASP A 81 5.67 5.18 8.00
CA ASP A 81 5.71 6.10 6.89
C ASP A 81 7.11 6.11 6.28
N MET A 82 7.19 6.20 4.96
CA MET A 82 8.41 6.02 4.20
C MET A 82 8.71 7.28 3.40
N GLN A 83 9.89 7.85 3.63
CA GLN A 83 10.38 8.94 2.80
C GLN A 83 10.47 8.53 1.33
N VAL A 84 10.09 9.42 0.42
CA VAL A 84 10.15 9.21 -1.04
C VAL A 84 11.55 8.78 -1.48
N SER A 85 12.61 9.33 -0.90
CA SER A 85 13.99 8.93 -1.19
C SER A 85 14.27 7.46 -0.86
N SER A 86 13.70 6.94 0.23
CA SER A 86 13.82 5.52 0.60
C SER A 86 13.03 4.64 -0.36
N LEU A 87 11.81 5.06 -0.71
CA LEU A 87 10.99 4.36 -1.69
C LEU A 87 11.72 4.21 -3.03
N ILE A 88 12.31 5.29 -3.55
CA ILE A 88 13.07 5.26 -4.81
C ILE A 88 14.26 4.31 -4.73
N ARG A 89 15.06 4.36 -3.66
CA ARG A 89 16.22 3.47 -3.49
C ARG A 89 15.80 2.00 -3.42
N ILE A 90 14.73 1.69 -2.68
CA ILE A 90 14.22 0.32 -2.56
C ILE A 90 13.65 -0.15 -3.91
N ALA A 91 12.88 0.68 -4.60
CA ALA A 91 12.35 0.38 -5.92
C ALA A 91 13.47 0.06 -6.92
N GLN A 92 14.53 0.89 -6.97
CA GLN A 92 15.70 0.66 -7.82
C GLN A 92 16.42 -0.65 -7.48
N ALA A 93 16.64 -0.93 -6.19
CA ALA A 93 17.26 -2.19 -5.74
C ALA A 93 16.42 -3.44 -6.09
N LEU A 94 15.12 -3.24 -6.32
CA LEU A 94 14.16 -4.25 -6.77
C LEU A 94 13.92 -4.24 -8.29
N GLY A 95 14.68 -3.42 -9.04
CA GLY A 95 14.53 -3.28 -10.49
C GLY A 95 13.16 -2.74 -10.91
N LEU A 96 12.57 -1.85 -10.10
CA LEU A 96 11.34 -1.13 -10.39
C LEU A 96 11.68 0.32 -10.75
N GLN A 97 10.88 0.90 -11.64
CA GLN A 97 10.93 2.31 -11.99
C GLN A 97 9.69 3.01 -11.45
N LEU A 98 9.90 4.05 -10.65
CA LEU A 98 8.82 4.94 -10.24
C LEU A 98 8.58 5.96 -11.35
N THR A 99 7.35 6.05 -11.83
CA THR A 99 6.91 7.06 -12.81
C THR A 99 5.87 7.94 -12.14
N ILE A 100 6.05 9.25 -12.22
CA ILE A 100 5.08 10.25 -11.80
C ILE A 100 4.56 10.86 -13.10
N GLY A 101 3.27 10.72 -13.36
CA GLY A 101 2.60 11.19 -14.57
C GLY A 101 1.31 11.92 -14.22
#